data_AF-A0A821C290-F1
#
_entry.id   AF-A0A821C290-F1
#
_cell.length_a   1.000
_cell.length_b   1.000
_cell.length_c   1.000
_cell.angle_alpha   90.00
_cell.angle_beta   90.00
_cell.angle_gamma   90.00
#
_symmetry.space_group_name_H-M   'P 1'
#
loop_
_entity.id
_entity.type
_entity.pdbx_description
1 polymer ?
#
loop_
_entity_poly.entity_id
_entity_poly.type
_entity_poly.pdbx_seq_one_letter_code
_entity_poly.pdbx_strand_id
1 'polypeptide(L)'
;MTDVIVVNSSSKYLFDSICEAGGDFVLASYKAQLNKRPEVSVITVKADGRLALKRIYFLEWKTNTDTSILCKSIEKFASDALEKAVQEKCRTIAFPAIKCGFLTDAIIKAAGEKIQKVYDNELENHPNSVLIATPSGALPCKQIFIVKWDSDPDEEILLQSLVDLMYTVVQNVKSHNFTSIAFP
;
A
#
# COMPACT_ATOMS: atom_id res chain seq x y z
N MET A 1 4.35 -7.04 13.90
CA MET A 1 4.98 -7.70 12.74
C MET A 1 3.91 -7.92 11.69
N THR A 2 4.16 -7.50 10.45
CA THR A 2 3.19 -7.60 9.35
C THR A 2 3.17 -9.02 8.81
N ASP A 3 2.00 -9.62 8.60
CA ASP A 3 1.92 -10.98 8.09
C ASP A 3 2.12 -11.00 6.58
N VAL A 4 1.52 -10.06 5.86
CA VAL A 4 1.55 -10.01 4.39
C VAL A 4 1.82 -8.62 3.87
N ILE A 5 2.65 -8.51 2.82
CA ILE A 5 2.69 -7.35 1.94
C ILE A 5 2.12 -7.73 0.57
N VAL A 6 1.29 -6.86 0.01
CA VAL A 6 0.78 -6.98 -1.35
C VAL A 6 1.75 -6.30 -2.30
N VAL A 7 1.88 -6.73 -3.54
CA VAL A 7 2.78 -6.15 -4.54
C VAL A 7 2.10 -6.21 -5.89
N ASN A 8 1.98 -5.07 -6.56
CA ASN A 8 1.61 -5.07 -7.97
C ASN A 8 2.78 -5.60 -8.80
N SER A 9 2.67 -6.81 -9.34
CA SER A 9 3.74 -7.41 -10.16
C SER A 9 3.95 -6.72 -11.50
N SER A 10 3.00 -5.88 -11.95
CA SER A 10 3.21 -5.01 -13.12
C SER A 10 4.09 -3.79 -12.82
N SER A 11 4.29 -3.45 -11.53
CA SER A 11 5.17 -2.35 -11.13
C SER A 11 6.61 -2.84 -11.06
N LYS A 12 7.40 -2.57 -12.10
CA LYS A 12 8.81 -2.98 -12.18
C LYS A 12 9.60 -2.55 -10.94
N TYR A 13 9.52 -1.27 -10.57
CA TYR A 13 10.30 -0.71 -9.45
C TYR A 13 10.00 -1.38 -8.11
N LEU A 14 8.71 -1.56 -7.80
CA LEU A 14 8.30 -2.15 -6.54
C LEU A 14 8.56 -3.66 -6.52
N PHE A 15 8.32 -4.34 -7.65
CA PHE A 15 8.60 -5.75 -7.80
C PHE A 15 10.10 -6.04 -7.62
N ASP A 16 10.96 -5.29 -8.31
CA ASP A 16 12.41 -5.45 -8.24
C ASP A 16 12.92 -5.16 -6.83
N SER A 17 12.46 -4.06 -6.20
CA SER A 17 12.81 -3.70 -4.82
C SER A 17 12.45 -4.80 -3.81
N ILE A 18 11.26 -5.39 -3.92
CA ILE A 18 10.82 -6.46 -3.02
C ILE A 18 11.58 -7.76 -3.29
N CYS A 19 11.89 -8.07 -4.55
CA CYS A 19 12.71 -9.23 -4.89
C CYS A 19 14.15 -9.07 -4.39
N GLU A 20 14.74 -7.88 -4.50
CA GLU A 20 16.08 -7.59 -3.99
C GLU A 20 16.13 -7.69 -2.45
N ALA A 21 15.18 -7.05 -1.77
CA ALA A 21 15.08 -7.10 -0.32
C ALA A 21 14.77 -8.50 0.21
N GLY A 22 13.94 -9.26 -0.51
CA GLY A 22 13.60 -10.66 -0.21
C GLY A 22 14.68 -11.68 -0.59
N GLY A 23 15.65 -11.28 -1.43
CA GLY A 23 16.68 -12.14 -1.99
C GLY A 23 16.19 -13.08 -3.10
N ASP A 24 17.14 -13.82 -3.69
CA ASP A 24 16.92 -14.69 -4.87
C ASP A 24 15.77 -15.69 -4.70
N PHE A 25 15.51 -16.13 -3.46
CA PHE A 25 14.44 -17.06 -3.15
C PHE A 25 13.05 -16.51 -3.51
N VAL A 26 12.80 -15.22 -3.28
CA VAL A 26 11.49 -14.60 -3.56
C VAL A 26 11.22 -14.61 -5.06
N LEU A 27 12.20 -14.19 -5.86
CA LEU A 27 12.10 -14.17 -7.32
C LEU A 27 11.94 -15.58 -7.91
N ALA A 28 12.75 -16.54 -7.41
CA ALA A 28 12.66 -17.94 -7.85
C ALA A 28 11.28 -18.54 -7.51
N SER A 29 10.76 -18.28 -6.31
CA SER A 29 9.45 -18.74 -5.86
C SER A 29 8.31 -18.12 -6.66
N TYR A 30 8.39 -16.82 -6.97
CA TYR A 30 7.43 -16.14 -7.83
C TYR A 30 7.37 -16.79 -9.21
N LYS A 31 8.52 -16.94 -9.89
CA LYS A 31 8.60 -17.55 -11.23
C LYS A 31 8.10 -19.00 -11.23
N ALA A 32 8.45 -19.77 -10.20
CA ALA A 32 8.00 -21.16 -10.07
C ALA A 32 6.48 -21.28 -9.93
N GLN A 33 5.82 -20.32 -9.26
CA GLN A 33 4.37 -20.32 -9.13
C GLN A 33 3.67 -19.82 -10.40
N LEU A 34 4.21 -18.78 -11.03
CA LEU A 34 3.70 -18.27 -12.31
C LEU A 34 3.65 -19.37 -13.37
N ASN A 35 4.73 -20.15 -13.49
CA ASN A 35 4.82 -21.25 -14.45
C ASN A 35 3.88 -22.44 -14.13
N LYS A 36 3.50 -22.62 -12.87
CA LYS A 36 2.62 -23.72 -12.44
C LYS A 36 1.14 -23.38 -12.64
N ARG A 37 0.76 -22.11 -12.52
CA ARG A 37 -0.64 -21.66 -12.57
C ARG A 37 -0.75 -20.24 -13.15
N PRO A 38 -0.71 -20.10 -14.48
CA PRO A 38 -0.76 -18.79 -15.13
C PRO A 38 -2.08 -18.04 -14.94
N GLU A 39 -3.17 -18.72 -14.54
CA GLU A 39 -4.51 -18.13 -14.36
C GLU A 39 -4.80 -17.61 -12.94
N VAL A 40 -3.86 -17.72 -11.99
CA VAL A 40 -4.12 -17.34 -10.60
C VAL A 40 -3.98 -15.83 -10.43
N SER A 41 -5.03 -15.19 -9.90
CA SER A 41 -5.08 -13.73 -9.67
C SER A 41 -4.12 -13.26 -8.56
N VAL A 42 -3.73 -14.14 -7.64
CA VAL A 42 -2.82 -13.84 -6.51
C VAL A 42 -1.72 -14.89 -6.38
N ILE A 43 -0.49 -14.54 -6.74
CA ILE A 43 0.68 -15.39 -6.52
C ILE A 43 1.19 -15.17 -5.10
N THR A 44 1.33 -16.25 -4.34
CA THR A 44 1.66 -16.17 -2.90
C THR A 44 3.04 -16.71 -2.62
N VAL A 45 3.99 -15.84 -2.32
CA VAL A 45 5.37 -16.22 -1.99
C VAL A 45 5.57 -16.14 -0.47
N LYS A 46 6.27 -17.12 0.13
CA LYS A 46 6.71 -16.98 1.52
C LYS A 46 7.85 -15.97 1.55
N ALA A 47 7.76 -15.00 2.47
CA ALA A 47 8.91 -14.15 2.75
C ALA A 47 9.95 -14.99 3.51
N ASP A 48 11.16 -15.03 2.99
CA ASP A 48 12.30 -15.60 3.69
C ASP A 48 12.95 -14.52 4.57
N GLY A 49 13.67 -14.92 5.62
CA GLY A 49 14.00 -14.15 6.83
C GLY A 49 14.72 -12.81 6.67
N ARG A 50 14.98 -12.35 5.44
CA ARG A 50 15.44 -10.98 5.14
C ARG A 50 14.32 -9.95 5.24
N LEU A 51 13.08 -10.34 4.99
CA LEU A 51 11.91 -9.47 5.15
C LEU A 51 11.19 -9.83 6.46
N ALA A 52 10.90 -8.82 7.29
CA ALA A 52 10.22 -8.99 8.58
C ALA A 52 8.70 -9.20 8.43
N LEU A 53 8.31 -10.13 7.55
CA LEU A 53 6.93 -10.50 7.23
C LEU A 53 6.83 -11.99 6.90
N LYS A 54 5.61 -12.55 6.85
CA LYS A 54 5.41 -13.99 6.60
C LYS A 54 5.25 -14.31 5.12
N ARG A 55 4.56 -13.47 4.35
CA ARG A 55 4.23 -13.72 2.93
C ARG A 55 4.18 -12.44 2.09
N ILE A 56 4.35 -12.61 0.79
CA ILE A 56 4.24 -11.59 -0.23
C ILE A 56 3.16 -12.04 -1.21
N TYR A 57 2.17 -11.20 -1.45
CA TYR A 57 1.13 -11.42 -2.45
C TYR A 57 1.45 -10.60 -3.69
N PHE A 58 1.81 -11.26 -4.78
CA PHE A 58 1.98 -10.64 -6.07
C PHE A 58 0.67 -10.72 -6.85
N LEU A 59 0.11 -9.57 -7.19
CA LEU A 59 -1.08 -9.46 -8.02
C LEU A 59 -0.75 -8.64 -9.26
N GLU A 60 -1.28 -9.02 -10.40
CA GLU A 60 -1.14 -8.22 -11.62
C GLU A 60 -2.26 -7.17 -11.67
N TRP A 61 -1.87 -5.89 -11.76
CA TRP A 61 -2.80 -4.80 -12.03
C TRP A 61 -2.31 -3.95 -13.19
N LYS A 62 -3.24 -3.55 -14.06
CA LYS A 62 -2.97 -2.71 -15.23
C LYS A 62 -3.77 -1.43 -15.12
N THR A 63 -3.11 -0.32 -15.45
CA THR A 63 -3.77 0.98 -15.51
C THR A 63 -4.75 1.02 -16.67
N ASN A 64 -5.90 1.64 -16.46
CA ASN A 64 -6.87 1.96 -17.50
C ASN A 64 -7.06 3.47 -17.58
N THR A 65 -7.29 4.01 -18.78
CA THR A 65 -7.60 5.43 -19.00
C THR A 65 -9.01 5.80 -18.58
N ASP A 66 -9.93 4.83 -18.53
CA ASP A 66 -11.28 5.00 -18.01
C ASP A 66 -11.27 4.88 -16.47
N THR A 67 -11.64 5.97 -15.81
CA THR A 67 -11.66 6.08 -14.34
C THR A 67 -12.61 5.09 -13.66
N SER A 68 -13.76 4.79 -14.25
CA SER A 68 -14.73 3.83 -13.68
C SER A 68 -14.19 2.40 -13.73
N ILE A 69 -13.56 2.04 -14.85
CA ILE A 69 -12.90 0.74 -15.01
C ILE A 69 -11.68 0.65 -14.09
N LEU A 70 -10.91 1.74 -13.98
CA LEU A 70 -9.78 1.85 -13.06
C LEU A 70 -10.22 1.61 -11.61
N CYS A 71 -11.24 2.30 -11.12
CA CYS A 71 -11.76 2.13 -9.75
C CYS A 71 -12.16 0.68 -9.47
N LYS A 72 -12.97 0.08 -10.37
CA LYS A 72 -13.38 -1.33 -10.23
C LYS A 72 -12.20 -2.29 -10.22
N SER A 73 -11.17 -2.01 -11.03
CA SER A 73 -9.96 -2.85 -11.09
C SER A 73 -9.12 -2.75 -9.80
N ILE A 74 -9.06 -1.57 -9.16
CA ILE A 74 -8.40 -1.38 -7.87
C ILE A 74 -9.20 -2.03 -6.74
N GLU A 75 -10.52 -1.84 -6.73
CA GLU A 75 -11.41 -2.52 -5.76
C GLU A 75 -11.25 -4.04 -5.85
N LYS A 76 -11.19 -4.57 -7.08
CA LYS A 76 -10.93 -5.99 -7.30
C LYS A 76 -9.54 -6.41 -6.83
N PHE A 77 -8.49 -5.64 -7.12
CA PHE A 77 -7.13 -5.91 -6.65
C PHE A 77 -7.06 -5.99 -5.12
N ALA A 78 -7.67 -5.02 -4.43
CA ALA A 78 -7.73 -5.01 -2.97
C ALA A 78 -8.56 -6.18 -2.42
N SER A 79 -9.70 -6.47 -3.03
CA SER A 79 -10.60 -7.56 -2.62
C SER A 79 -9.92 -8.92 -2.76
N ASP A 80 -9.29 -9.20 -3.90
CA ASP A 80 -8.59 -10.47 -4.16
C ASP A 80 -7.46 -10.69 -3.11
N ALA A 81 -6.72 -9.63 -2.75
CA ALA A 81 -5.69 -9.70 -1.73
C ALA A 81 -6.26 -9.91 -0.31
N LEU A 82 -7.35 -9.24 0.03
CA LEU A 82 -8.02 -9.39 1.33
C LEU A 82 -8.64 -10.77 1.50
N GLU A 83 -9.38 -11.26 0.51
CA GLU A 83 -9.94 -12.61 0.51
C GLU A 83 -8.86 -13.66 0.72
N LYS A 84 -7.73 -13.49 0.02
CA LYS A 84 -6.57 -14.37 0.19
C LYS A 84 -5.98 -14.31 1.59
N ALA A 85 -5.85 -13.12 2.17
CA ALA A 85 -5.38 -12.96 3.56
C ALA A 85 -6.33 -13.60 4.58
N VAL A 86 -7.64 -13.51 4.38
CA VAL A 86 -8.65 -14.17 5.23
C VAL A 86 -8.53 -15.68 5.12
N GLN A 87 -8.44 -16.22 3.90
CA GLN A 87 -8.25 -17.66 3.66
C GLN A 87 -6.99 -18.20 4.34
N GLU A 88 -5.91 -17.41 4.34
CA GLU A 88 -4.63 -17.78 4.94
C GLU A 88 -4.51 -17.40 6.43
N LYS A 89 -5.59 -16.87 7.04
CA LYS A 89 -5.69 -16.47 8.45
C LYS A 89 -4.62 -15.45 8.85
N CYS A 90 -4.27 -14.54 7.93
CA CYS A 90 -3.35 -13.44 8.19
C CYS A 90 -4.02 -12.39 9.08
N ARG A 91 -3.29 -11.86 10.06
CA ARG A 91 -3.78 -10.85 11.01
C ARG A 91 -3.48 -9.42 10.55
N THR A 92 -2.47 -9.25 9.70
CA THR A 92 -2.00 -7.93 9.25
C THR A 92 -1.58 -7.99 7.78
N ILE A 93 -2.06 -7.03 6.99
CA ILE A 93 -1.77 -6.90 5.55
C ILE A 93 -1.33 -5.45 5.27
N ALA A 94 -0.32 -5.28 4.42
CA ALA A 94 0.13 -3.99 3.92
C ALA A 94 -0.07 -3.93 2.40
N PHE A 95 -0.57 -2.80 1.90
CA PHE A 95 -0.86 -2.58 0.48
C PHE A 95 0.01 -1.45 -0.05
N PRO A 96 0.95 -1.66 -0.95
CA PRO A 96 1.83 -0.62 -1.45
C PRO A 96 1.07 0.44 -2.24
N ALA A 97 1.57 1.67 -2.33
CA ALA A 97 0.88 2.80 -2.92
C ALA A 97 0.76 2.57 -4.41
N ILE A 98 -0.44 2.22 -4.81
CA ILE A 98 -0.84 2.14 -6.20
C ILE A 98 -1.62 3.42 -6.47
N LYS A 99 -0.91 4.43 -7.01
CA LYS A 99 -1.37 5.75 -7.51
C LYS A 99 -2.42 6.50 -6.64
N CYS A 100 -1.91 7.54 -5.96
CA CYS A 100 -2.58 8.63 -5.24
C CYS A 100 -3.97 9.02 -5.73
N GLY A 101 -4.89 9.19 -4.78
CA GLY A 101 -6.30 9.57 -4.97
C GLY A 101 -7.23 8.45 -4.53
N PHE A 102 -7.38 7.43 -5.37
CA PHE A 102 -8.37 6.36 -5.17
C PHE A 102 -8.07 5.45 -3.97
N LEU A 103 -6.79 5.23 -3.65
CA LEU A 103 -6.41 4.47 -2.46
C LEU A 103 -6.77 5.23 -1.18
N THR A 104 -6.62 6.55 -1.19
CA THR A 104 -7.04 7.41 -0.07
C THR A 104 -8.54 7.27 0.15
N ASP A 105 -9.35 7.39 -0.91
CA ASP A 105 -10.80 7.24 -0.84
C ASP A 105 -11.20 5.85 -0.35
N ALA A 106 -10.54 4.79 -0.84
CA ALA A 106 -10.81 3.42 -0.41
C ALA A 106 -10.47 3.20 1.08
N ILE A 107 -9.32 3.71 1.55
CA ILE A 107 -8.89 3.62 2.95
C ILE A 107 -9.85 4.40 3.84
N ILE A 108 -10.19 5.64 3.47
CA ILE A 108 -11.11 6.48 4.24
C ILE A 108 -12.52 5.87 4.28
N LYS A 109 -13.02 5.36 3.15
CA LYS A 109 -14.30 4.65 3.08
C LYS A 109 -14.29 3.38 3.94
N ALA A 110 -13.21 2.61 3.92
CA ALA A 110 -13.03 1.42 4.77
C ALA A 110 -12.91 1.77 6.26
N ALA A 111 -12.36 2.94 6.61
CA ALA A 111 -12.32 3.47 7.96
C ALA A 111 -13.70 3.94 8.46
N GLY A 112 -14.61 4.25 7.52
CA GLY A 112 -16.02 4.52 7.77
C GLY A 112 -16.40 5.99 7.61
N GLU A 113 -17.70 6.26 7.47
CA GLU A 113 -18.25 7.58 7.13
C GLU A 113 -17.84 8.71 8.09
N LYS A 114 -17.61 8.38 9.37
CA LYS A 114 -17.11 9.38 10.34
C LYS A 114 -15.71 9.86 9.97
N ILE A 115 -14.85 8.97 9.50
CA ILE A 115 -13.48 9.30 9.09
C ILE A 115 -13.48 10.05 7.76
N GLN A 116 -14.40 9.73 6.85
CA GLN A 116 -14.63 10.55 5.64
C GLN A 116 -14.89 12.01 5.99
N LYS A 117 -15.82 12.28 6.91
CA LYS A 117 -16.12 13.66 7.32
C LYS A 117 -14.93 14.37 7.96
N VAL A 118 -14.12 13.65 8.75
CA VAL A 118 -12.89 14.20 9.34
C VAL A 118 -11.90 14.54 8.23
N TYR A 119 -11.69 13.64 7.28
CA TYR A 119 -10.80 13.86 6.16
C TYR A 119 -11.23 15.05 5.29
N ASP A 120 -12.51 15.13 4.92
CA ASP A 120 -13.05 16.23 4.12
C ASP A 120 -12.89 17.58 4.87
N ASN A 121 -13.16 17.60 6.17
CA ASN A 121 -12.97 18.79 7.00
C ASN A 121 -11.51 19.22 7.12
N GLU A 122 -10.57 18.28 7.22
CA GLU A 122 -9.12 18.58 7.22
C GLU A 122 -8.66 19.10 5.86
N LEU A 123 -9.21 18.58 4.76
CA LEU A 123 -8.94 19.08 3.41
C LEU A 123 -9.40 20.53 3.24
N GLU A 124 -10.62 20.85 3.70
CA GLU A 124 -11.20 22.19 3.59
C GLU A 124 -10.48 23.22 4.47
N ASN A 125 -10.18 22.87 5.72
CA ASN A 125 -9.55 23.81 6.67
C ASN A 125 -8.04 23.94 6.46
N HIS A 126 -7.38 22.91 5.92
CA HIS A 126 -5.94 22.86 5.73
C HIS A 126 -5.57 22.43 4.29
N PRO A 127 -5.96 23.22 3.27
CA PRO A 127 -5.78 22.86 1.87
C PRO A 127 -4.30 22.67 1.50
N ASN A 128 -3.41 23.44 2.13
CA ASN A 128 -1.97 23.40 1.87
C ASN A 128 -1.21 22.38 2.75
N SER A 129 -1.90 21.63 3.61
CA SER A 129 -1.21 20.61 4.43
C SER A 129 -0.77 19.44 3.56
N VAL A 130 0.53 19.12 3.60
CA VAL A 130 1.15 17.96 2.94
C VAL A 130 0.78 16.65 3.63
N LEU A 131 0.40 16.72 4.91
CA LEU A 131 0.04 15.55 5.73
C LEU A 131 -1.30 15.79 6.43
N ILE A 132 -2.26 14.93 6.18
CA ILE A 132 -3.53 14.87 6.90
C ILE A 132 -3.48 13.66 7.83
N ALA A 133 -3.71 13.88 9.12
CA ALA A 133 -3.77 12.81 10.09
C ALA A 133 -5.22 12.58 10.51
N THR A 134 -5.73 11.37 10.35
CA THR A 134 -7.10 11.02 10.75
C THR A 134 -7.10 9.85 11.74
N PRO A 135 -8.13 9.74 12.61
CA PRO A 135 -8.31 8.56 13.43
C PRO A 135 -8.52 7.30 12.57
N SER A 136 -8.24 6.12 13.14
CA SER A 136 -8.33 4.85 12.40
C SER A 136 -9.73 4.40 12.02
N GLY A 137 -10.77 4.89 12.71
CA GLY A 137 -12.15 4.46 12.51
C GLY A 137 -12.30 2.94 12.68
N ALA A 138 -12.80 2.27 11.65
CA ALA A 138 -12.97 0.82 11.61
C ALA A 138 -11.69 0.04 11.25
N LEU A 139 -10.60 0.71 10.86
CA LEU A 139 -9.36 0.03 10.48
C LEU A 139 -8.57 -0.44 11.70
N PRO A 140 -7.85 -1.58 11.62
CA PRO A 140 -7.04 -2.12 12.71
C PRO A 140 -5.70 -1.38 12.86
N CYS A 141 -5.73 -0.05 12.93
CA CYS A 141 -4.58 0.82 13.18
C CYS A 141 -4.92 1.85 14.27
N LYS A 142 -3.95 2.67 14.67
CA LYS A 142 -4.17 3.76 15.65
C LYS A 142 -4.51 5.08 14.96
N GLN A 143 -3.92 5.33 13.80
CA GLN A 143 -4.03 6.58 13.06
C GLN A 143 -3.72 6.31 11.60
N ILE A 144 -4.34 7.08 10.72
CA ILE A 144 -4.11 7.06 9.29
C ILE A 144 -3.41 8.38 8.94
N PHE A 145 -2.28 8.29 8.25
CA PHE A 145 -1.55 9.43 7.73
C PHE A 145 -1.73 9.46 6.22
N ILE A 146 -2.41 10.48 5.73
CA ILE A 146 -2.65 10.70 4.31
C ILE A 146 -1.71 11.79 3.85
N VAL A 147 -0.87 11.42 2.91
CA VAL A 147 0.03 12.35 2.27
C VAL A 147 -0.64 12.95 1.06
N LYS A 148 -0.62 14.27 0.95
CA LYS A 148 -0.79 14.97 -0.32
C LYS A 148 0.57 15.05 -0.98
N TRP A 149 0.70 14.39 -2.13
CA TRP A 149 1.92 14.42 -2.91
C TRP A 149 1.56 14.54 -4.38
N ASP A 150 2.17 15.54 -5.00
CA ASP A 150 2.08 15.78 -6.43
C ASP A 150 3.41 15.38 -7.06
N SER A 151 3.34 14.69 -8.19
CA SER A 151 4.53 14.30 -8.94
C SER A 151 5.14 15.51 -9.64
N ASP A 152 6.43 15.76 -9.43
CA ASP A 152 7.20 16.74 -10.19
C ASP A 152 7.81 16.08 -11.45
N PRO A 153 7.80 16.74 -12.63
CA PRO A 153 8.47 16.22 -13.82
C PRO A 153 10.00 16.14 -13.67
N ASP A 154 10.61 16.88 -12.74
CA ASP A 154 12.04 16.81 -12.42
C ASP A 154 12.31 15.67 -11.43
N GLU A 155 13.17 14.73 -11.83
CA GLU A 155 13.47 13.51 -11.07
C GLU A 155 14.22 13.79 -9.74
N GLU A 156 15.07 14.82 -9.70
CA GLU A 156 15.82 15.17 -8.48
C GLU A 156 14.90 15.83 -7.45
N ILE A 157 14.02 16.72 -7.92
CA ILE A 157 12.98 17.35 -7.10
C ILE A 157 11.99 16.29 -6.60
N LEU A 158 11.58 15.36 -7.47
CA LEU A 158 10.71 14.24 -7.13
C LEU A 158 11.31 13.40 -6.01
N LEU A 159 12.58 13.00 -6.15
CA LEU A 159 13.26 12.15 -5.17
C LEU A 159 13.39 12.87 -3.82
N GLN A 160 13.78 14.14 -3.82
CA GLN A 160 13.89 14.94 -2.61
C GLN A 160 12.53 15.10 -1.91
N SER A 161 11.47 15.37 -2.67
CA SER A 161 10.10 15.50 -2.14
C SER A 161 9.63 14.22 -1.44
N LEU A 162 9.98 13.05 -1.98
CA LEU A 162 9.66 11.75 -1.38
C LEU A 162 10.43 11.52 -0.08
N VAL A 163 11.71 11.88 -0.05
CA VAL A 163 12.55 11.77 1.17
C VAL A 163 12.01 12.66 2.29
N ASP A 164 11.70 13.92 1.99
CA ASP A 164 11.16 14.88 2.96
C ASP A 164 9.81 14.43 3.50
N LEU A 165 9.00 13.85 2.63
CA LEU A 165 7.72 13.26 2.99
C LEU A 165 7.89 12.08 3.95
N MET A 166 8.72 11.10 3.59
CA MET A 166 8.98 9.94 4.43
C MET A 166 9.54 10.35 5.79
N TYR A 167 10.47 11.32 5.80
CA TYR A 167 11.00 11.89 7.02
C TYR A 167 9.89 12.50 7.88
N THR A 168 9.01 13.31 7.31
CA THR A 168 7.89 13.96 8.00
C THR A 168 6.95 12.93 8.63
N VAL A 169 6.58 11.88 7.89
CA VAL A 169 5.72 10.81 8.41
C VAL A 169 6.41 10.06 9.56
N VAL A 170 7.69 9.70 9.41
CA VAL A 170 8.44 8.99 10.47
C VAL A 170 8.58 9.85 11.73
N GLN A 171 8.81 11.16 11.60
CA GLN A 171 8.86 12.05 12.77
C GLN A 171 7.50 12.12 13.48
N ASN A 172 6.40 12.13 12.74
CA ASN A 172 5.05 12.08 13.32
C ASN A 172 4.78 10.75 14.05
N VAL A 173 5.17 9.62 13.47
CA VAL A 173 5.06 8.30 14.12
C VAL A 173 5.84 8.28 15.44
N LYS A 174 7.05 8.86 15.44
CA LYS A 174 7.90 8.96 16.64
C LYS A 174 7.28 9.87 17.71
N SER A 175 6.79 11.05 17.33
CA SER A 175 6.20 12.00 18.28
C SER A 175 4.95 11.44 18.98
N HIS A 176 4.21 10.57 18.28
CA HIS A 176 3.03 9.88 18.83
C HIS A 176 3.36 8.54 19.53
N ASN A 177 4.65 8.19 19.69
CA ASN A 177 5.12 6.92 20.28
C ASN A 177 4.52 5.67 19.62
N PHE A 178 4.29 5.71 18.31
CA PHE A 178 3.87 4.54 17.56
C PHE A 178 5.07 3.62 17.29
N THR A 179 4.86 2.31 17.44
CA THR A 179 5.91 1.30 17.32
C THR A 179 6.01 0.68 15.93
N SER A 180 5.07 1.01 15.04
CA SER A 180 5.00 0.48 13.69
C SER A 180 4.22 1.42 12.79
N ILE A 181 4.67 1.55 11.55
CA ILE A 181 3.94 2.20 10.46
C ILE A 181 3.87 1.24 9.29
N ALA A 182 2.73 1.24 8.59
CA ALA A 182 2.59 0.60 7.30
C ALA A 182 2.55 1.70 6.25
N PHE A 183 3.55 1.72 5.38
CA PHE A 183 3.41 2.46 4.14
C PHE A 183 2.64 1.57 3.18
N PRO A 184 1.68 2.16 2.47
CA PRO A 184 1.45 1.67 1.15
C PRO A 184 2.71 2.00 0.34
#